data_AF-A0A7Y2IB29-F1
#
_entry.id   AF-A0A7Y2IB29-F1
#
_cell.length_a   1.000
_cell.length_b   1.000
_cell.length_c   1.000
_cell.angle_alpha   90.00
_cell.angle_beta   90.00
_cell.angle_gamma   90.00
#
_symmetry.space_group_name_H-M   'P 1'
#
loop_
_entity.id
_entity.type
_entity.pdbx_description
1 polymer ?
#
loop_
_entity_poly.entity_id
_entity_poly.type
_entity_poly.pdbx_seq_one_letter_code
_entity_poly.pdbx_strand_id
1 'polypeptide(L)'
;MDMIFPLAKTGAISASTNLWLAIPIGFVFGFALFHAGFTDSRRIAWAFYFKHVGVPVVMFSAIVTGMLGLWGLSLIGVLDISQVYMLPTFLLPMAVGGVIFGIGMVVGGYCPGTAAAAVATGKIDGAVFIVGFLIGSLVFGDFFPVWGDFFNSDYMGAFRLDQALSIGLGPAVLGVVVIAVGGGLGMRWVQKKFWPETETEPRNVGDTKLQGGLIAVALVIALTFAFFPTDSFIDDTVETPYYIVPRADTVAAP
;
A
#
# COMPACT_ATOMS: atom_id res chain seq x y z
N MET A 1 26.08 -12.86 -6.30
CA MET A 1 26.20 -11.52 -5.69
C MET A 1 25.45 -11.61 -4.39
N ASP A 2 26.09 -11.40 -3.25
CA ASP A 2 25.44 -11.53 -1.95
C ASP A 2 24.34 -10.48 -1.84
N MET A 3 23.08 -10.92 -1.85
CA MET A 3 21.93 -10.03 -1.74
C MET A 3 21.92 -9.41 -0.34
N ILE A 4 22.05 -8.08 -0.27
CA ILE A 4 22.28 -7.35 0.99
C ILE A 4 20.96 -7.13 1.76
N PHE A 5 19.84 -6.97 1.03
CA PHE A 5 18.54 -6.65 1.61
C PHE A 5 17.58 -7.84 1.48
N PRO A 6 16.73 -8.11 2.51
CA PRO A 6 16.46 -7.27 3.68
C PRO A 6 17.44 -7.46 4.87
N LEU A 7 18.08 -6.36 5.29
CA LEU A 7 19.15 -6.32 6.31
C LEU A 7 18.79 -7.00 7.64
N ALA A 8 17.53 -6.88 8.07
CA ALA A 8 17.07 -7.45 9.33
C ALA A 8 16.93 -8.98 9.28
N LYS A 9 16.67 -9.54 8.09
CA LYS A 9 16.50 -10.98 7.87
C LYS A 9 17.83 -11.67 7.53
N THR A 10 18.72 -10.95 6.86
CA THR A 10 20.10 -11.41 6.58
C THR A 10 21.02 -11.37 7.80
N GLY A 11 20.53 -10.88 8.95
CA GLY A 11 21.32 -10.76 10.19
C GLY A 11 22.36 -9.65 10.17
N ALA A 12 22.36 -8.81 9.13
CA ALA A 12 23.31 -7.71 8.96
C ALA A 12 23.08 -6.57 9.98
N ILE A 13 21.86 -6.43 10.50
CA ILE A 13 21.52 -5.48 11.56
C ILE A 13 20.83 -6.20 12.73
N SER A 14 21.08 -5.74 13.95
CA SER A 14 20.37 -6.22 15.13
C SER A 14 18.91 -5.74 15.14
N ALA A 15 18.05 -6.46 15.86
CA ALA A 15 16.64 -6.09 16.04
C ALA A 15 16.48 -4.67 16.62
N SER A 16 17.37 -4.27 17.54
CA SER A 16 17.39 -2.92 18.10
C SER A 16 17.68 -1.87 17.04
N THR A 17 18.67 -2.10 16.18
CA THR A 17 19.03 -1.18 15.09
C THR A 17 17.91 -1.07 14.06
N ASN A 18 17.24 -2.18 13.74
CA ASN A 18 16.06 -2.17 12.87
C ASN A 18 14.94 -1.28 13.44
N LEU A 19 14.70 -1.33 14.75
CA LEU A 19 13.70 -0.49 15.41
C LEU A 19 14.11 0.98 15.41
N TRP A 20 15.39 1.29 15.62
CA TRP A 20 15.91 2.66 15.52
C TRP A 20 15.80 3.24 14.11
N LEU A 21 15.98 2.42 13.06
CA LEU A 21 15.79 2.84 11.67
C LEU A 21 14.33 3.20 11.35
N ALA A 22 13.36 2.64 12.06
CA ALA A 22 11.94 2.98 11.87
C ALA A 22 11.64 4.45 12.19
N ILE A 23 12.39 5.08 13.11
CA ILE A 23 12.18 6.48 13.52
C ILE A 23 12.44 7.47 12.38
N PRO A 24 13.65 7.54 11.74
CA PRO A 24 13.88 8.46 10.64
C PRO A 24 13.00 8.15 9.42
N ILE A 25 12.69 6.87 9.15
CA ILE A 25 11.77 6.50 8.07
C ILE A 25 10.36 7.04 8.34
N GLY A 26 9.86 6.84 9.57
CA GLY A 26 8.57 7.36 10.01
C GLY A 26 8.50 8.89 9.98
N PHE A 27 9.59 9.56 10.33
CA PHE A 27 9.69 11.02 10.23
C PHE A 27 9.59 11.50 8.78
N VAL A 28 10.36 10.91 7.86
CA VAL A 28 10.31 11.26 6.43
C VAL A 28 8.92 10.98 5.84
N PHE A 29 8.32 9.84 6.19
CA PHE A 29 6.98 9.48 5.76
C PHE A 29 5.92 10.46 6.28
N GLY A 30 5.94 10.78 7.58
CA GLY A 30 5.04 11.75 8.20
C GLY A 30 5.20 13.16 7.63
N PHE A 31 6.45 13.58 7.38
CA PHE A 31 6.76 14.86 6.73
C PHE A 31 6.18 14.95 5.32
N ALA A 32 6.26 13.86 4.54
CA ALA A 32 5.66 13.79 3.21
C ALA A 32 4.12 13.86 3.27
N LEU A 33 3.49 13.17 4.24
CA LEU A 33 2.03 13.24 4.45
C LEU A 33 1.57 14.65 4.86
N PHE A 34 2.36 15.34 5.68
CA PHE A 34 2.12 16.72 6.08
C PHE A 34 2.19 17.67 4.88
N HIS A 35 3.23 17.57 4.04
CA HIS A 35 3.37 18.39 2.83
C HIS A 35 2.30 18.08 1.77
N ALA A 36 1.84 16.84 1.68
CA ALA A 36 0.70 16.48 0.85
C ALA A 36 -0.65 17.04 1.37
N GLY A 37 -0.66 17.59 2.60
CA GLY A 37 -1.84 18.11 3.27
C GLY A 37 -2.84 17.02 3.67
N PHE A 38 -2.41 15.76 3.78
CA PHE A 38 -3.28 14.65 4.17
C PHE A 38 -3.63 14.62 5.66
N THR A 39 -3.16 15.61 6.42
CA THR A 39 -3.55 15.81 7.82
C THR A 39 -4.94 16.41 7.96
N ASP A 40 -5.58 16.90 6.89
CA ASP A 40 -6.96 17.43 6.94
C ASP A 40 -8.00 16.34 6.67
N SER A 41 -8.86 16.08 7.65
CA SER A 41 -9.95 15.10 7.57
C SER A 41 -10.89 15.35 6.40
N ARG A 42 -11.12 16.62 6.05
CA ARG A 42 -12.00 17.00 4.94
C ARG A 42 -11.43 16.53 3.61
N ARG A 43 -10.12 16.57 3.42
CA ARG A 43 -9.48 16.11 2.17
C ARG A 43 -9.64 14.61 1.97
N ILE A 44 -9.58 13.82 3.06
CA ILE A 44 -9.83 12.38 2.99
C ILE A 44 -11.32 12.10 2.73
N ALA A 45 -12.23 12.77 3.45
CA ALA A 45 -13.66 12.63 3.22
C ALA A 45 -14.05 12.99 1.77
N TRP A 46 -13.49 14.08 1.23
CA TRP A 46 -13.71 14.51 -0.15
C TRP A 46 -13.23 13.52 -1.21
N ALA A 47 -12.32 12.61 -0.87
CA ALA A 47 -11.92 11.53 -1.78
C ALA A 47 -13.09 10.58 -2.07
N PHE A 48 -13.92 10.27 -1.06
CA PHE A 48 -15.09 9.40 -1.21
C PHE A 48 -16.25 10.06 -1.97
N TYR A 49 -16.34 11.39 -1.93
CA TYR A 49 -17.29 12.17 -2.73
C TYR A 49 -16.77 12.54 -4.12
N PHE A 50 -15.57 12.07 -4.51
CA PHE A 50 -14.88 12.45 -5.76
C PHE A 50 -14.67 13.97 -5.95
N LYS A 51 -14.80 14.76 -4.88
CA LYS A 51 -14.58 16.21 -4.90
C LYS A 51 -13.10 16.56 -4.98
N HIS A 52 -12.25 15.78 -4.30
CA HIS A 52 -10.79 15.86 -4.40
C HIS A 52 -10.18 14.47 -4.56
N VAL A 53 -9.66 14.15 -5.74
CA VAL A 53 -9.08 12.82 -6.02
C VAL A 53 -7.58 12.74 -5.72
N GLY A 54 -7.04 13.68 -4.93
CA GLY A 54 -5.62 13.73 -4.58
C GLY A 54 -5.15 12.46 -3.87
N VAL A 55 -5.89 12.01 -2.85
CA VAL A 55 -5.56 10.81 -2.07
C VAL A 55 -5.48 9.55 -2.95
N PRO A 56 -6.54 9.17 -3.72
CA PRO A 56 -6.49 7.94 -4.49
C PRO A 56 -5.46 8.01 -5.65
N VAL A 57 -5.22 9.19 -6.24
CA VAL A 57 -4.14 9.35 -7.24
C VAL A 57 -2.77 9.12 -6.62
N VAL A 58 -2.50 9.66 -5.43
CA VAL A 58 -1.22 9.45 -4.74
C VAL A 58 -1.05 7.98 -4.36
N MET A 59 -2.11 7.30 -3.89
CA MET A 59 -2.06 5.87 -3.61
C MET A 59 -1.71 5.04 -4.85
N PHE A 60 -2.34 5.31 -5.99
CA PHE A 60 -1.97 4.63 -7.25
C PHE A 60 -0.51 4.87 -7.64
N SER A 61 -0.01 6.10 -7.49
CA SER A 61 1.41 6.37 -7.77
C SER A 61 2.35 5.66 -6.80
N ALA A 62 2.03 5.62 -5.50
CA ALA A 62 2.83 4.95 -4.49
C ALA A 62 2.91 3.43 -4.73
N ILE A 63 1.80 2.81 -5.14
CA ILE A 63 1.76 1.39 -5.53
C ILE A 63 2.69 1.13 -6.71
N VAL A 64 2.60 1.93 -7.78
CA VAL A 64 3.45 1.79 -8.97
C VAL A 64 4.91 2.00 -8.62
N THR A 65 5.24 3.07 -7.88
CA THR A 65 6.62 3.36 -7.46
C THR A 65 7.19 2.26 -6.57
N GLY A 66 6.41 1.75 -5.61
CA GLY A 66 6.84 0.66 -4.74
C GLY A 66 7.06 -0.64 -5.50
N MET A 67 6.12 -1.01 -6.36
CA MET A 67 6.20 -2.23 -7.18
C MET A 67 7.39 -2.18 -8.15
N LEU A 68 7.54 -1.11 -8.94
CA LEU A 68 8.67 -0.95 -9.85
C LEU A 68 10.00 -0.80 -9.12
N GLY A 69 10.00 -0.13 -7.96
CA GLY A 69 11.20 0.04 -7.13
C GLY A 69 11.69 -1.28 -6.53
N LEU A 70 10.82 -2.04 -5.88
CA LEU A 70 11.17 -3.35 -5.30
C LEU A 70 11.62 -4.33 -6.40
N TRP A 71 10.91 -4.36 -7.52
CA TRP A 71 11.26 -5.25 -8.61
C TRP A 71 12.57 -4.84 -9.30
N GLY A 72 12.78 -3.54 -9.54
CA GLY A 72 14.03 -3.02 -10.06
C GLY A 72 15.23 -3.33 -9.16
N LEU A 73 15.07 -3.18 -7.84
CA LEU A 73 16.10 -3.53 -6.85
C LEU A 73 16.41 -5.03 -6.81
N SER A 74 15.42 -5.87 -7.09
CA SER A 74 15.62 -7.31 -7.19
C SER A 74 16.38 -7.71 -8.45
N LEU A 75 16.06 -7.11 -9.61
CA LEU A 75 16.76 -7.40 -10.87
C LEU A 75 18.23 -7.03 -10.84
N ILE A 76 18.61 -5.97 -10.12
CA ILE A 76 20.01 -5.59 -9.93
C ILE A 76 20.72 -6.44 -8.86
N GLY A 77 20.04 -7.43 -8.27
CA GLY A 77 20.60 -8.34 -7.26
C GLY A 77 20.83 -7.70 -5.88
N VAL A 78 20.20 -6.57 -5.59
CA VAL A 78 20.35 -5.85 -4.31
C VAL A 78 19.33 -6.34 -3.28
N LEU A 79 18.14 -6.72 -3.73
CA LEU A 79 17.03 -7.19 -2.90
C LEU A 79 16.68 -8.65 -3.19
N ASP A 80 16.70 -9.48 -2.16
CA ASP A 80 16.15 -10.84 -2.20
C ASP A 80 14.65 -10.80 -1.93
N ILE A 81 13.83 -11.00 -2.96
CA ILE A 81 12.36 -11.01 -2.83
C ILE A 81 11.88 -12.25 -2.06
N SER A 82 12.61 -13.37 -2.05
CA SER A 82 12.21 -14.56 -1.31
C SER A 82 12.12 -14.33 0.20
N GLN A 83 12.88 -13.34 0.71
CA GLN A 83 12.91 -12.95 2.12
C GLN A 83 11.92 -11.80 2.43
N VAL A 84 11.25 -11.24 1.42
CA VAL A 84 10.21 -10.23 1.61
C VAL A 84 8.92 -10.92 2.02
N TYR A 85 8.34 -10.46 3.13
CA TYR A 85 7.09 -11.01 3.62
C TYR A 85 5.94 -10.65 2.67
N MET A 86 5.36 -11.67 2.04
CA MET A 86 4.12 -11.57 1.29
C MET A 86 2.95 -11.88 2.21
N LEU A 87 1.95 -11.00 2.23
CA LEU A 87 0.78 -11.22 3.06
C LEU A 87 -0.07 -12.35 2.44
N PRO A 88 -0.43 -13.40 3.20
CA PRO A 88 -1.34 -14.42 2.70
C PRO A 88 -2.72 -13.83 2.41
N THR A 89 -3.35 -14.30 1.35
CA THR A 89 -4.65 -13.84 0.88
C THR A 89 -5.75 -14.60 1.61
N PHE A 90 -6.58 -13.85 2.35
CA PHE A 90 -7.83 -14.30 2.93
C PHE A 90 -8.96 -13.57 2.22
N LEU A 91 -9.43 -14.05 1.08
CA LEU A 91 -10.20 -13.21 0.15
C LEU A 91 -11.51 -12.71 0.77
N LEU A 92 -12.33 -13.60 1.32
CA LEU A 92 -13.59 -13.21 1.96
C LEU A 92 -13.39 -12.32 3.22
N PRO A 93 -12.52 -12.67 4.20
CA PRO A 93 -12.26 -11.83 5.36
C PRO A 93 -11.63 -10.48 5.02
N MET A 94 -10.72 -10.43 4.04
CA MET A 94 -10.13 -9.18 3.57
C MET A 94 -11.14 -8.30 2.86
N ALA A 95 -12.07 -8.88 2.08
CA ALA A 95 -13.14 -8.11 1.44
C ALA A 95 -14.06 -7.48 2.48
N VAL A 96 -14.54 -8.26 3.46
CA VAL A 96 -15.39 -7.76 4.55
C VAL A 96 -14.65 -6.73 5.40
N GLY A 97 -13.40 -7.03 5.79
CA GLY A 97 -12.54 -6.12 6.54
C GLY A 97 -12.27 -4.82 5.79
N GLY A 98 -12.03 -4.89 4.48
CA GLY A 98 -11.83 -3.74 3.60
C GLY A 98 -13.07 -2.84 3.51
N VAL A 99 -14.27 -3.41 3.45
CA VAL A 99 -15.53 -2.65 3.48
C VAL A 99 -15.69 -1.94 4.83
N ILE A 100 -15.50 -2.64 5.95
CA ILE A 100 -15.61 -2.06 7.30
C ILE A 100 -14.57 -0.97 7.49
N PHE A 101 -13.32 -1.21 7.07
CA PHE A 101 -12.24 -0.23 7.10
C PHE A 101 -12.57 1.00 6.25
N GLY A 102 -13.13 0.79 5.05
CA GLY A 102 -13.62 1.87 4.19
C GLY A 102 -14.69 2.72 4.85
N ILE A 103 -15.70 2.11 5.49
CA ILE A 103 -16.73 2.81 6.26
C ILE A 103 -16.09 3.61 7.39
N GLY A 104 -15.13 3.01 8.12
CA GLY A 104 -14.37 3.68 9.16
C GLY A 104 -13.62 4.92 8.65
N MET A 105 -12.99 4.83 7.48
CA MET A 105 -12.32 5.98 6.85
C MET A 105 -13.30 7.09 6.44
N VAL A 106 -14.49 6.73 5.93
CA VAL A 106 -15.53 7.72 5.57
C VAL A 106 -16.04 8.45 6.80
N VAL A 107 -16.34 7.72 7.88
CA VAL A 107 -16.87 8.29 9.13
C VAL A 107 -15.79 9.08 9.88
N GLY A 108 -14.59 8.52 9.97
CA GLY A 108 -13.48 9.09 10.72
C GLY A 108 -12.69 10.17 9.99
N GLY A 109 -12.81 10.25 8.66
CA GLY A 109 -12.09 11.22 7.84
C GLY A 109 -10.57 10.99 7.81
N TYR A 110 -10.08 9.81 8.21
CA TYR A 110 -8.65 9.50 8.25
C TYR A 110 -8.37 8.05 7.88
N CYS A 111 -7.13 7.79 7.48
CA CYS A 111 -6.55 6.45 7.46
C CYS A 111 -5.45 6.40 8.54
N PRO A 112 -4.98 5.23 8.99
CA PRO A 112 -4.12 5.13 10.18
C PRO A 112 -2.84 5.96 10.07
N GLY A 113 -2.20 5.99 8.90
CA GLY A 113 -1.01 6.81 8.67
C GLY A 113 -1.27 8.31 8.66
N THR A 114 -2.39 8.75 8.06
CA THR A 114 -2.74 10.18 8.02
C THR A 114 -3.26 10.67 9.36
N ALA A 115 -3.91 9.82 10.14
CA ALA A 115 -4.31 10.11 11.52
C ALA A 115 -3.08 10.35 12.41
N ALA A 116 -2.05 9.51 12.30
CA ALA A 116 -0.79 9.70 13.03
C ALA A 116 -0.13 11.04 12.67
N ALA A 117 -0.08 11.38 11.39
CA ALA A 117 0.41 12.69 10.95
C ALA A 117 -0.48 13.84 11.46
N ALA A 118 -1.81 13.67 11.49
CA ALA A 118 -2.75 14.66 12.00
C ALA A 118 -2.57 14.92 13.50
N VAL A 119 -2.39 13.87 14.30
CA VAL A 119 -2.07 13.99 15.74
C VAL A 119 -0.79 14.79 15.95
N ALA A 120 0.26 14.51 15.17
CA ALA A 120 1.52 15.24 15.24
C ALA A 120 1.36 16.74 14.92
N THR A 121 0.35 17.11 14.12
CA THR A 121 0.01 18.50 13.82
C THR A 121 -0.95 19.16 14.82
N GLY A 122 -1.31 18.48 15.91
CA GLY A 122 -2.19 19.01 16.95
C GLY A 122 -3.68 18.89 16.65
N LYS A 123 -4.08 18.02 15.72
CA LYS A 123 -5.48 17.85 15.32
C LYS A 123 -6.20 16.83 16.22
N ILE A 124 -7.26 17.30 16.88
CA ILE A 124 -8.02 16.53 17.87
C ILE A 124 -8.83 15.42 17.19
N ASP A 125 -9.39 15.68 16.01
CA ASP A 125 -10.11 14.69 15.21
C ASP A 125 -9.21 13.49 14.84
N GLY A 126 -7.94 13.74 14.48
CA GLY A 126 -6.95 12.68 14.27
C GLY A 126 -6.67 11.85 15.54
N ALA A 127 -6.64 12.50 16.71
CA ALA A 127 -6.41 11.80 17.98
C ALA A 127 -7.58 10.90 18.36
N VAL A 128 -8.81 11.39 18.21
CA VAL A 128 -10.03 10.59 18.43
C VAL A 128 -10.05 9.39 17.49
N PHE A 129 -9.69 9.59 16.21
CA PHE A 129 -9.60 8.49 15.26
C PHE A 129 -8.58 7.43 15.67
N ILE A 130 -7.36 7.81 16.06
CA ILE A 130 -6.34 6.85 16.50
C ILE A 130 -6.81 6.06 17.71
N VAL A 131 -7.40 6.73 18.71
CA VAL A 131 -7.90 6.04 19.91
C VAL A 131 -9.00 5.06 19.53
N GLY A 132 -9.96 5.47 18.70
CA GLY A 132 -11.00 4.57 18.20
C GLY A 132 -10.45 3.39 17.40
N PHE A 133 -9.47 3.64 16.53
CA PHE A 133 -8.78 2.60 15.76
C PHE A 133 -8.05 1.60 16.67
N LEU A 134 -7.33 2.08 17.69
CA LEU A 134 -6.62 1.22 18.64
C LEU A 134 -7.60 0.39 19.47
N ILE A 135 -8.66 1.00 19.99
CA ILE A 135 -9.72 0.28 20.73
C ILE A 135 -10.36 -0.77 19.82
N GLY A 136 -10.73 -0.40 18.58
CA GLY A 136 -11.31 -1.32 17.62
C GLY A 136 -10.37 -2.49 17.29
N SER A 137 -9.07 -2.22 17.12
CA SER A 137 -8.05 -3.26 16.89
C SER A 137 -7.88 -4.19 18.09
N LEU A 138 -7.91 -3.66 19.32
CA LEU A 138 -7.83 -4.46 20.54
C LEU A 138 -9.08 -5.34 20.71
N VAL A 139 -10.27 -4.76 20.55
CA VAL A 139 -11.53 -5.51 20.60
C VAL A 139 -11.55 -6.60 19.54
N PHE A 140 -11.14 -6.29 18.30
CA PHE A 140 -11.05 -7.32 17.26
C PHE A 140 -10.09 -8.45 17.64
N GLY A 141 -8.94 -8.13 18.24
CA GLY A 141 -7.98 -9.11 18.73
C GLY A 141 -8.52 -9.97 19.88
N ASP A 142 -9.17 -9.37 20.87
CA ASP A 142 -9.72 -10.09 22.04
C ASP A 142 -10.88 -11.01 21.65
N PHE A 143 -11.71 -10.59 20.69
CA PHE A 143 -12.81 -11.40 20.19
C PHE A 143 -12.39 -12.36 19.05
N PHE A 144 -11.10 -12.47 18.73
CA PHE A 144 -10.63 -13.41 17.71
C PHE A 144 -11.12 -14.86 17.91
N PRO A 145 -11.27 -15.42 19.13
CA PRO A 145 -11.84 -16.76 19.30
C PRO A 145 -13.28 -16.93 18.78
N VAL A 146 -14.04 -15.84 18.64
CA VAL A 146 -15.44 -15.88 18.16
C VAL A 146 -15.50 -15.87 16.64
N TRP A 147 -14.60 -15.12 15.99
CA TRP A 147 -14.61 -14.92 14.53
C TRP A 147 -13.42 -15.59 13.83
N GLY A 148 -12.59 -16.36 14.56
CA GLY A 148 -11.39 -17.00 14.04
C GLY A 148 -11.67 -17.97 12.89
N ASP A 149 -12.78 -18.72 12.99
CA ASP A 149 -13.21 -19.63 11.92
C ASP A 149 -13.58 -18.88 10.65
N PHE A 150 -14.23 -17.72 10.78
CA PHE A 150 -14.51 -16.83 9.66
C PHE A 150 -13.22 -16.23 9.09
N PHE A 151 -12.30 -15.79 9.95
CA PHE A 151 -11.03 -15.20 9.51
C PHE A 151 -10.16 -16.18 8.70
N ASN A 152 -10.28 -17.50 8.95
CA ASN A 152 -9.51 -18.53 8.26
C ASN A 152 -10.29 -19.26 7.16
N SER A 153 -11.52 -18.84 6.86
CA SER A 153 -12.42 -19.59 5.99
C SER A 153 -11.96 -19.68 4.52
N ASP A 154 -11.05 -18.80 4.09
CA ASP A 154 -10.70 -18.62 2.68
C ASP A 154 -9.21 -18.31 2.49
N TYR A 155 -8.35 -19.15 3.08
CA TYR A 155 -6.90 -19.03 2.95
C TYR A 155 -6.42 -19.53 1.59
N MET A 156 -5.79 -18.64 0.81
CA MET A 156 -5.25 -18.96 -0.52
C MET A 156 -3.71 -18.91 -0.58
N GLY A 157 -3.03 -18.77 0.57
CA GLY A 157 -1.58 -18.53 0.60
C GLY A 157 -1.20 -17.18 0.00
N ALA A 158 0.06 -16.99 -0.39
CA ALA A 158 0.53 -15.77 -1.05
C ALA A 158 0.03 -15.71 -2.51
N PHE A 159 -1.28 -15.52 -2.69
CA PHE A 159 -1.93 -15.51 -4.01
C PHE A 159 -1.78 -14.15 -4.69
N ARG A 160 -1.19 -14.15 -5.88
CA ARG A 160 -0.84 -12.93 -6.61
C ARG A 160 -1.67 -12.74 -7.88
N LEU A 161 -1.68 -11.51 -8.40
CA LEU A 161 -2.45 -11.15 -9.60
C LEU A 161 -1.97 -11.88 -10.87
N ASP A 162 -0.66 -12.11 -10.99
CA ASP A 162 -0.06 -12.90 -12.07
C ASP A 162 -0.56 -14.35 -12.08
N GLN A 163 -0.62 -14.97 -10.90
CA GLN A 163 -1.16 -16.32 -10.71
C GLN A 163 -2.68 -16.36 -10.98
N ALA A 164 -3.42 -15.34 -10.53
CA ALA A 164 -4.86 -15.24 -10.74
C ALA A 164 -5.24 -15.14 -12.22
N LEU A 165 -4.46 -14.39 -13.01
CA LEU A 165 -4.69 -14.18 -14.43
C LEU A 165 -3.97 -15.20 -15.31
N SER A 166 -3.16 -16.10 -14.72
CA SER A 166 -2.30 -17.05 -15.44
C SER A 166 -1.42 -16.38 -16.50
N ILE A 167 -0.94 -15.17 -16.20
CA ILE A 167 -0.07 -14.36 -17.07
C ILE A 167 1.33 -14.26 -16.45
N GLY A 168 2.35 -14.06 -17.28
CA GLY A 168 3.69 -13.79 -16.77
C GLY A 168 3.75 -12.55 -15.87
N LEU A 169 4.72 -12.51 -14.96
CA LEU A 169 4.92 -11.42 -14.01
C LEU A 169 5.12 -10.06 -14.71
N GLY A 170 5.84 -10.02 -15.83
CA GLY A 170 6.03 -8.81 -16.63
C GLY A 170 4.73 -8.20 -17.18
N PRO A 171 3.92 -8.96 -17.93
CA PRO A 171 2.59 -8.52 -18.34
C PRO A 171 1.68 -8.09 -17.18
N ALA A 172 1.72 -8.79 -16.04
CA ALA A 172 0.94 -8.43 -14.86
C ALA A 172 1.33 -7.06 -14.30
N VAL A 173 2.64 -6.79 -14.15
CA VAL A 173 3.14 -5.49 -13.68
C VAL A 173 2.75 -4.38 -14.64
N LEU A 174 2.91 -4.58 -15.95
CA LEU A 174 2.47 -3.60 -16.95
C LEU A 174 0.96 -3.32 -16.82
N GLY A 175 0.15 -4.37 -16.67
CA GLY A 175 -1.29 -4.24 -16.45
C GLY A 175 -1.62 -3.38 -15.25
N VAL A 176 -0.95 -3.60 -14.11
CA VAL A 176 -1.12 -2.79 -12.89
C VAL A 176 -0.71 -1.34 -13.12
N VAL A 177 0.42 -1.09 -13.81
CA VAL A 177 0.85 0.28 -14.12
C VAL A 177 -0.17 0.99 -15.02
N VAL A 178 -0.67 0.32 -16.05
CA VAL A 178 -1.70 0.88 -16.94
C VAL A 178 -2.98 1.18 -16.17
N ILE A 179 -3.44 0.28 -15.30
CA ILE A 179 -4.62 0.48 -14.45
C ILE A 179 -4.41 1.65 -13.49
N ALA A 180 -3.27 1.74 -12.83
CA ALA A 180 -2.96 2.81 -11.87
C ALA A 180 -2.86 4.18 -12.54
N VAL A 181 -2.17 4.27 -13.69
CA VAL A 181 -2.07 5.50 -14.49
C VAL A 181 -3.43 5.88 -15.06
N GLY A 182 -4.12 4.93 -15.69
CA GLY A 182 -5.44 5.14 -16.28
C GLY A 182 -6.49 5.52 -15.25
N GLY A 183 -6.52 4.84 -14.10
CA GLY A 183 -7.38 5.15 -12.97
C GLY A 183 -7.07 6.51 -12.37
N GLY A 184 -5.80 6.85 -12.18
CA GLY A 184 -5.38 8.18 -11.71
C GLY A 184 -5.80 9.31 -12.65
N LEU A 185 -5.64 9.13 -13.96
CA LEU A 185 -6.08 10.09 -14.98
C LEU A 185 -7.61 10.15 -15.08
N GLY A 186 -8.28 8.99 -15.02
CA GLY A 186 -9.73 8.86 -15.07
C GLY A 186 -10.40 9.56 -13.89
N MET A 187 -9.91 9.38 -12.67
CA MET A 187 -10.42 10.09 -11.49
C MET A 187 -10.25 11.60 -11.60
N ARG A 188 -9.12 12.08 -12.14
CA ARG A 188 -8.91 13.52 -12.41
C ARG A 188 -9.89 14.05 -13.47
N TRP A 189 -10.22 13.23 -14.46
CA TRP A 189 -11.22 13.57 -15.48
C TRP A 189 -12.64 13.65 -14.88
N VAL A 190 -13.02 12.67 -14.06
CA VAL A 190 -14.31 12.66 -13.33
C VAL A 190 -14.41 13.88 -12.42
N GLN A 191 -13.36 14.18 -11.65
CA GLN A 191 -13.33 15.36 -10.78
C GLN A 191 -13.59 16.64 -11.57
N LYS A 192 -12.88 16.86 -12.69
CA LYS A 192 -13.08 18.04 -13.55
C LYS A 192 -14.48 18.12 -14.15
N LYS A 193 -15.08 16.96 -14.47
CA LYS A 193 -16.38 16.89 -15.12
C LYS A 193 -17.53 17.24 -14.17
N PHE A 194 -17.47 16.77 -12.93
CA PHE A 194 -18.57 16.90 -11.97
C PHE A 194 -18.32 17.98 -10.89
N TRP A 195 -17.07 18.30 -10.60
CA TRP A 195 -16.64 19.37 -9.70
C TRP A 195 -15.67 20.32 -10.44
N PRO A 196 -16.15 21.09 -11.45
CA PRO A 196 -15.33 22.09 -12.11
C PRO A 196 -14.82 23.10 -11.07
N GLU A 197 -13.50 23.19 -10.93
CA GLU A 197 -12.81 24.01 -9.93
C GLU A 197 -13.25 25.48 -10.06
N THR A 198 -13.89 26.02 -9.02
CA THR A 198 -14.06 27.48 -8.82
C THR A 198 -12.87 28.12 -8.10
N GLU A 199 -11.97 27.33 -7.53
CA GLU A 199 -10.72 27.81 -6.92
C GLU A 199 -9.52 27.20 -7.66
N THR A 200 -8.80 28.10 -8.33
CA THR A 200 -7.51 27.86 -8.96
C THR A 200 -6.47 27.44 -7.91
N GLU A 201 -6.11 26.16 -7.82
CA GLU A 201 -4.72 25.87 -7.50
C GLU A 201 -3.89 26.28 -8.74
N PRO A 202 -2.90 27.18 -8.62
CA PRO A 202 -2.09 27.59 -9.75
C PRO A 202 -1.25 26.40 -10.18
N ARG A 203 -1.79 25.60 -11.10
CA ARG A 203 -1.09 24.46 -11.67
C ARG A 203 0.01 25.01 -12.57
N ASN A 204 1.21 25.10 -12.03
CA ASN A 204 2.34 25.63 -12.76
C ASN A 204 2.59 24.71 -13.97
N VAL A 205 2.78 25.28 -15.15
CA VAL A 205 2.91 24.51 -16.41
C VAL A 205 4.09 23.52 -16.32
N GLY A 206 5.10 23.84 -15.50
CA GLY A 206 6.21 22.95 -15.13
C GLY A 206 5.77 21.66 -14.45
N ASP A 207 4.81 21.71 -13.52
CA ASP A 207 4.36 20.53 -12.77
C ASP A 207 3.58 19.56 -13.65
N THR A 208 2.87 20.08 -14.65
CA THR A 208 2.13 19.23 -15.60
C THR A 208 3.09 18.54 -16.58
N LYS A 209 4.16 19.21 -17.01
CA LYS A 209 5.22 18.60 -17.83
C LYS A 209 6.03 17.56 -17.05
N LEU A 210 6.34 17.83 -15.77
CA LEU A 210 7.03 16.88 -14.89
C LEU A 210 6.17 15.64 -14.60
N GLN A 211 4.88 15.82 -14.29
CA GLN A 211 3.96 14.69 -14.11
C GLN A 211 3.83 13.86 -15.39
N GLY A 212 3.73 14.50 -16.56
CA GLY A 212 3.74 13.81 -17.85
C GLY A 212 5.04 13.03 -18.09
N GLY A 213 6.18 13.63 -17.75
CA GLY A 213 7.49 12.97 -17.82
C GLY A 213 7.60 11.75 -16.89
N LEU A 214 7.16 11.86 -15.63
CA LEU A 214 7.17 10.75 -14.67
C LEU A 214 6.26 9.60 -15.10
N ILE A 215 5.07 9.91 -15.63
CA ILE A 215 4.16 8.89 -16.16
C ILE A 215 4.79 8.21 -17.39
N ALA A 216 5.38 8.98 -18.30
CA ALA A 216 6.05 8.43 -19.47
C ALA A 216 7.23 7.53 -19.08
N VAL A 217 8.05 7.96 -18.11
CA VAL A 217 9.15 7.15 -17.57
C VAL A 217 8.63 5.88 -16.91
N ALA A 218 7.58 5.96 -16.08
CA ALA A 218 6.98 4.78 -15.45
C ALA A 218 6.42 3.80 -16.49
N LEU A 219 5.77 4.29 -17.55
CA LEU A 219 5.26 3.46 -18.64
C LEU A 219 6.39 2.85 -19.47
N VAL A 220 7.46 3.60 -19.77
CA VAL A 220 8.63 3.08 -20.47
C VAL A 220 9.30 1.99 -19.63
N ILE A 221 9.52 2.24 -18.34
CA ILE A 221 10.09 1.26 -17.41
C ILE A 221 9.20 0.01 -17.35
N ALA A 222 7.89 0.16 -17.15
CA ALA A 222 6.96 -0.96 -17.13
C ALA A 222 6.93 -1.72 -18.45
N LEU A 223 6.99 -1.04 -19.60
CA LEU A 223 7.02 -1.66 -20.92
C LEU A 223 8.33 -2.42 -21.13
N THR A 224 9.48 -1.84 -20.77
CA THR A 224 10.77 -2.53 -20.85
C THR A 224 10.76 -3.80 -19.99
N PHE A 225 10.13 -3.76 -18.82
CA PHE A 225 10.01 -4.93 -17.96
C PHE A 225 8.98 -5.95 -18.43
N ALA A 226 7.91 -5.53 -19.12
CA ALA A 226 6.89 -6.43 -19.65
C ALA A 226 7.44 -7.42 -20.68
N PHE A 227 8.46 -7.01 -21.43
CA PHE A 227 9.10 -7.80 -22.48
C PHE A 227 10.46 -8.37 -22.06
N PHE A 228 10.89 -8.17 -20.81
CA PHE A 228 12.10 -8.77 -20.28
C PHE A 228 11.77 -10.18 -19.73
N PRO A 229 12.43 -11.24 -20.21
CA PRO A 229 12.19 -12.60 -19.71
C PRO A 229 12.61 -12.65 -18.25
N THR A 230 11.60 -12.73 -17.38
CA THR A 230 11.72 -12.79 -15.93
C THR A 230 11.10 -14.09 -15.49
N ASP A 231 11.72 -15.20 -15.90
CA ASP A 231 11.51 -16.47 -15.22
C ASP A 231 11.80 -16.22 -13.73
N SER A 232 10.82 -16.54 -12.91
CA SER A 232 10.56 -15.87 -11.64
C SER A 232 11.76 -15.96 -10.67
N PHE A 233 12.29 -14.80 -10.28
CA PHE A 233 13.18 -14.68 -9.10
C PHE A 233 12.44 -14.96 -7.77
N ILE A 234 11.17 -15.34 -7.86
CA ILE A 234 10.27 -15.59 -6.74
C ILE A 234 9.87 -17.04 -6.91
N ASP A 235 10.35 -17.89 -6.00
CA ASP A 235 9.97 -19.29 -5.99
C ASP A 235 8.48 -19.39 -5.62
N ASP A 236 7.64 -19.56 -6.64
CA ASP A 236 6.19 -19.69 -6.50
C ASP A 236 5.77 -20.99 -5.78
N THR A 237 6.72 -21.90 -5.49
CA THR A 237 6.47 -23.16 -4.79
C THR A 237 6.80 -23.11 -3.30
N VAL A 238 7.45 -22.05 -2.83
CA VAL A 238 7.85 -21.90 -1.42
C VAL A 238 6.87 -20.96 -0.73
N GLU A 239 5.97 -21.54 0.08
CA GLU A 239 5.24 -20.78 1.08
C GLU A 239 6.24 -20.03 1.96
N THR A 240 6.07 -18.71 2.11
CA THR A 240 6.97 -17.90 2.95
C THR A 240 6.96 -18.48 4.36
N PRO A 241 8.10 -18.95 4.91
CA PRO A 241 8.13 -19.78 6.12
C PRO A 241 7.72 -19.07 7.41
N TYR A 242 7.35 -17.79 7.33
CA TYR A 242 7.04 -16.95 8.48
C TYR A 242 5.76 -16.20 8.19
N TYR A 243 4.67 -16.56 8.87
CA TYR A 243 3.44 -15.79 8.86
C TYR A 243 3.42 -14.82 10.06
N ILE A 244 3.32 -13.52 9.79
CA ILE A 244 3.10 -12.52 10.85
C ILE A 244 1.66 -12.67 11.40
N VAL A 245 0.74 -13.13 10.55
CA VAL A 245 -0.63 -13.48 10.93
C VAL A 245 -0.73 -15.02 10.94
N PRO A 246 -0.62 -15.68 12.10
CA PRO A 246 -0.76 -17.12 12.19
C PRO A 246 -2.17 -17.54 11.75
N ARG A 247 -2.25 -18.70 11.10
CA ARG A 247 -3.49 -19.40 10.82
C ARG A 247 -4.13 -19.83 12.15
N ALA A 248 -5.43 -19.67 12.38
CA ALA A 248 -5.99 -19.94 13.72
C ALA A 248 -5.84 -21.42 14.16
N ASP A 249 -5.76 -22.34 13.20
CA ASP A 249 -5.45 -23.76 13.37
C ASP A 249 -4.04 -24.03 13.90
N THR A 250 -3.09 -23.09 13.82
CA THR A 250 -1.74 -23.26 14.41
C THR A 250 -1.64 -22.84 15.89
N VAL A 251 -2.72 -22.27 16.46
CA VAL A 251 -2.81 -21.97 17.91
C VAL A 251 -3.25 -23.21 18.73
N ALA A 252 -3.57 -24.32 18.05
CA ALA A 252 -3.89 -25.60 18.66
C ALA A 252 -2.77 -26.63 18.45
N ALA A 253 -1.57 -26.36 18.94
CA ALA A 253 -0.60 -27.40 19.27
C ALA A 253 -0.01 -27.10 20.66
N PRO A 254 -0.04 -28.06 21.60
CA PRO A 254 0.34 -27.86 23.00
C PRO A 254 1.82 -27.51 23.19
#